data_AF-A0A8T6T4D5-F1
#
_entry.id   AF-A0A8T6T4D5-F1
#
_cell.length_a   1.000
_cell.length_b   1.000
_cell.length_c   1.000
_cell.angle_alpha   90.00
_cell.angle_beta   90.00
_cell.angle_gamma   90.00
#
_symmetry.space_group_name_H-M   'P 1'
#
loop_
_entity.id
_entity.type
_entity.pdbx_description
1 polymer ?
#
loop_
_entity_poly.entity_id
_entity_poly.type
_entity_poly.pdbx_seq_one_letter_code
_entity_poly.pdbx_strand_id
1 'polypeptide(L)' 'MQASDGDVDDLLERKEALMEAIKDLDGDLEIGLITEEDHRTRREELKRETMDVMRLLDERDAD' A
#
# COMPACT_ATOMS: atom_id res chain seq x y z
N MET A 1 -0.53 23.85 17.66
CA MET A 1 -0.93 22.83 16.68
C MET A 1 0.35 22.40 15.98
N GLN A 2 0.84 21.20 16.28
CA GLN A 2 2.06 20.62 15.71
C GLN A 2 1.72 19.14 15.54
N ALA A 3 1.12 18.80 14.40
CA ALA A 3 0.59 17.48 14.08
C ALA A 3 0.62 17.24 12.55
N SER A 4 1.56 17.84 11.84
CA SER A 4 1.65 17.75 10.38
C SER A 4 2.70 16.72 9.92
N ASP A 5 3.84 16.64 10.61
CA ASP A 5 4.97 15.85 10.10
C ASP A 5 4.84 14.35 10.44
N GLY A 6 4.30 14.01 11.62
CA GLY A 6 4.11 12.61 12.04
C GLY A 6 3.09 11.86 11.19
N ASP A 7 2.03 12.54 10.73
CA ASP A 7 0.99 11.94 9.89
C ASP A 7 1.52 11.61 8.47
N VAL A 8 2.48 12.39 7.95
CA VAL A 8 3.09 12.16 6.63
C VAL A 8 4.09 11.01 6.67
N ASP A 9 4.93 10.97 7.71
CA ASP A 9 5.86 9.86 7.92
C ASP A 9 5.11 8.52 8.06
N ASP A 10 4.01 8.49 8.81
CA ASP A 10 3.16 7.30 8.94
C ASP A 10 2.54 6.85 7.59
N LEU A 11 2.12 7.81 6.76
CA LEU A 11 1.59 7.52 5.42
C LEU A 11 2.68 7.01 4.46
N LEU A 12 3.90 7.53 4.56
CA LEU A 12 5.04 7.05 3.78
C LEU A 12 5.44 5.64 4.19
N GLU A 13 5.52 5.35 5.48
CA GLU A 13 5.77 4.00 6.00
C GLU A 13 4.65 3.03 5.55
N ARG A 14 3.39 3.46 5.64
CA ARG A 14 2.26 2.64 5.18
C ARG A 14 2.32 2.36 3.68
N LYS A 15 2.72 3.35 2.87
CA LYS A 15 2.92 3.18 1.42
C LYS A 15 4.02 2.16 1.13
N GLU A 16 5.15 2.23 1.83
CA GLU A 16 6.25 1.27 1.68
C GLU A 16 5.80 -0.14 2.04
N ALA A 17 5.12 -0.32 3.18
CA ALA A 17 4.59 -1.61 3.61
C ALA A 17 3.58 -2.20 2.60
N LEU A 18 2.73 -1.37 1.99
CA LEU A 18 1.79 -1.81 0.95
C LEU A 18 2.49 -2.26 -0.33
N MET A 19 3.56 -1.56 -0.74
CA MET A 19 4.36 -1.96 -1.90
C MET A 19 5.12 -3.27 -1.65
N GLU A 20 5.66 -3.45 -0.43
CA GLU A 20 6.29 -4.70 -0.03
C GLU A 20 5.28 -5.85 0.00
N ALA A 21 4.09 -5.64 0.56
CA ALA A 21 3.02 -6.63 0.57
C ALA A 21 2.57 -7.07 -0.84
N ILE A 22 2.55 -6.14 -1.82
CA ILE A 22 2.27 -6.50 -3.22
C ILE A 22 3.39 -7.37 -3.80
N LYS A 23 4.66 -7.05 -3.49
CA LYS A 23 5.80 -7.82 -3.96
C LYS A 23 5.83 -9.23 -3.37
N ASP A 24 5.53 -9.36 -2.08
CA ASP A 24 5.42 -10.64 -1.39
C ASP A 24 4.27 -11.47 -1.98
N LEU A 25 3.12 -10.84 -2.22
CA LEU A 25 1.98 -11.50 -2.87
C LEU A 25 2.32 -11.99 -4.29
N ASP A 26 3.02 -11.19 -5.08
CA ASP A 26 3.51 -11.59 -6.41
C ASP A 26 4.49 -12.78 -6.30
N GLY A 27 5.36 -12.79 -5.27
CA GLY A 27 6.25 -13.91 -4.96
C GLY A 27 5.52 -15.18 -4.53
N ASP A 28 4.52 -15.06 -3.66
CA ASP A 28 3.69 -16.18 -3.19
C ASP A 28 2.97 -16.88 -4.35
N LEU A 29 2.50 -16.13 -5.34
CA LEU A 29 1.94 -16.70 -6.56
C LEU A 29 3.02 -17.42 -7.39
N GLU A 30 4.20 -16.81 -7.55
CA GLU A 30 5.31 -17.39 -8.31
C GLU A 30 5.77 -18.74 -7.74
N ILE A 31 5.80 -18.89 -6.41
CA ILE A 31 6.16 -20.15 -5.74
C ILE A 31 4.97 -21.08 -5.50
N GLY A 32 3.75 -20.70 -5.91
CA GLY A 32 2.55 -21.51 -5.85
C GLY A 32 1.95 -21.69 -4.45
N LEU A 33 2.19 -20.74 -3.53
CA LEU A 33 1.57 -20.72 -2.20
C LEU A 33 0.09 -20.29 -2.23
N ILE A 34 -0.28 -19.49 -3.24
CA ILE A 34 -1.64 -18.98 -3.43
C ILE A 34 -2.13 -19.26 -4.85
N THR A 35 -3.45 -19.21 -5.06
CA THR A 35 -4.02 -19.32 -6.39
C THR A 35 -4.00 -17.99 -7.15
N GLU A 36 -4.17 -18.03 -8.47
CA GLU A 36 -4.35 -16.80 -9.28
C GLU A 36 -5.59 -15.99 -8.85
N GLU A 37 -6.65 -16.66 -8.37
CA GLU A 37 -7.86 -15.99 -7.88
C GLU A 37 -7.62 -15.26 -6.56
N ASP A 38 -6.91 -15.91 -5.62
CA ASP A 38 -6.51 -15.30 -4.35
C ASP A 38 -5.58 -14.10 -4.61
N HIS A 39 -4.59 -14.30 -5.48
CA HIS A 39 -3.67 -13.25 -5.89
C HIS A 39 -4.40 -12.06 -6.48
N ARG A 40 -5.30 -12.27 -7.46
CA ARG A 40 -6.06 -11.18 -8.08
C ARG A 40 -6.87 -10.39 -7.06
N THR A 41 -7.63 -11.09 -6.22
CA THR A 41 -8.47 -10.47 -5.20
C THR A 41 -7.64 -9.62 -4.25
N ARG A 42 -6.57 -10.22 -3.69
CA ARG A 42 -5.73 -9.54 -2.70
C ARG A 42 -4.92 -8.39 -3.30
N ARG A 43 -4.49 -8.52 -4.55
CA ARG A 43 -3.76 -7.48 -5.27
C ARG A 43 -4.64 -6.27 -5.58
N GLU A 44 -5.91 -6.48 -5.89
CA GLU A 44 -6.87 -5.37 -6.08
C GLU A 44 -7.11 -4.59 -4.79
N GLU A 45 -7.22 -5.28 -3.66
CA GLU A 45 -7.34 -4.66 -2.33
C GLU A 45 -6.11 -3.82 -1.98
N LEU A 46 -4.91 -4.40 -2.09
CA LEU A 46 -3.66 -3.69 -1.81
C LEU A 46 -3.46 -2.48 -2.74
N LYS A 47 -3.83 -2.60 -4.01
CA LYS A 47 -3.80 -1.46 -4.94
C LYS A 47 -4.75 -0.35 -4.53
N ARG A 48 -5.97 -0.69 -4.08
CA ARG A 48 -6.92 0.31 -3.60
C ARG A 48 -6.39 1.04 -2.36
N GLU A 49 -5.88 0.29 -1.38
CA GLU A 49 -5.24 0.88 -0.19
C GLU A 49 -4.06 1.78 -0.55
N THR A 50 -3.22 1.36 -1.51
CA THR A 50 -2.06 2.15 -1.96
C THR A 50 -2.51 3.46 -2.59
N MET A 51 -3.55 3.45 -3.43
CA MET A 51 -4.09 4.67 -4.05
C MET A 51 -4.70 5.61 -3.00
N ASP A 52 -5.39 5.08 -1.98
CA ASP A 52 -5.94 5.90 -0.91
C ASP A 52 -4.83 6.57 -0.10
N VAL A 53 -3.75 5.85 0.23
CA VAL A 53 -2.57 6.43 0.92
C VAL A 53 -1.88 7.47 0.05
N MET A 54 -1.69 7.22 -1.24
CA MET A 54 -1.10 8.20 -2.18
C MET A 54 -1.96 9.47 -2.27
N ARG A 55 -3.29 9.34 -2.34
CA ARG A 55 -4.19 10.51 -2.35
C ARG A 55 -4.03 11.33 -1.07
N LEU A 56 -3.97 10.68 0.10
CA LEU A 56 -3.79 11.37 1.37
C LEU A 56 -2.43 12.09 1.44
N LEU A 57 -1.37 11.48 0.92
CA LEU A 57 -0.06 12.13 0.79
C LEU A 57 -0.13 13.36 -0.12
N ASP A 58 -0.77 13.24 -1.28
CA ASP A 58 -0.94 14.36 -2.22
C ASP A 58 -1.76 15.51 -1.60
N GLU A 59 -2.81 15.20 -0.84
CA GLU A 59 -3.62 16.19 -0.11
C GLU A 59 -2.80 16.93 0.96
N ARG A 60 -1.84 16.25 1.62
CA ARG A 60 -0.96 16.85 2.63
C ARG A 60 0.18 17.68 2.04
N ASP A 61 0.70 17.30 0.87
CA ASP A 61 1.75 18.07 0.17
C ASP A 61 1.20 19.38 -0.43
N ALA A 62 -0.11 19.41 -0.72
CA ALA A 62 -0.79 20.58 -1.28
C ALA A 62 -1.23 21.63 -0.24
N ASP A 63 -1.21 21.29 1.06
CA ASP A 63 -1.60 22.14 2.21
C ASP A 63 -0.40 22.91 2.82
#